data_AF-A0A7C3KW07-F1
#
_entry.id   AF-A0A7C3KW07-F1
#
_cell.length_a   1.000
_cell.length_b   1.000
_cell.length_c   1.000
_cell.angle_alpha   90.00
_cell.angle_beta   90.00
_cell.angle_gamma   90.00
#
_symmetry.space_group_name_H-M   'P 1'
#
loop_
_entity.id
_entity.type
_entity.pdbx_description
1 polymer ?
#
loop_
_entity_poly.entity_id
_entity_poly.type
_entity_poly.pdbx_seq_one_letter_code
_entity_poly.pdbx_strand_id
1 'polypeptide(L)'
;MSEVERPPTDEVLADGKREPELDTRMFFGCALFTLACVLQLFAVVIPFLLRDPLMTMDAVVGAASVAFGAGLALGALMVLLGGFIGLLGSIAGTLPPCVYLFLRLREAALGLPQGERIVQAEYTEAFAWLLPLLYCVGAALLWSLLFAVRERLTARRR
;
A
#
# COMPACT_ATOMS: atom_id res chain seq x y z
N MET A 1 -1.43 56.68 -22.85
CA MET A 1 -1.87 55.29 -22.70
C MET A 1 -0.64 54.43 -22.92
N SER A 2 0.02 54.00 -21.84
CA SER A 2 1.22 53.16 -21.93
C SER A 2 0.80 51.72 -22.17
N GLU A 3 1.26 51.13 -23.26
CA GLU A 3 1.18 49.70 -23.51
C GLU A 3 1.89 48.96 -22.38
N VAL A 4 1.14 48.08 -21.70
CA VAL A 4 1.71 47.17 -20.71
C VAL A 4 2.39 46.05 -21.49
N GLU A 5 3.70 46.21 -21.67
CA GLU A 5 4.59 45.19 -22.20
C GLU A 5 4.56 43.97 -21.26
N ARG A 6 3.94 42.89 -21.71
CA ARG A 6 3.96 41.61 -20.98
C ARG A 6 5.36 41.01 -21.15
N PRO A 7 6.03 40.57 -20.08
CA PRO A 7 7.33 39.94 -20.21
C PRO A 7 7.22 38.67 -21.05
N PRO A 8 8.19 38.41 -21.96
CA PRO A 8 8.17 37.21 -22.78
C PRO A 8 8.53 36.01 -21.91
N THR A 9 7.51 35.28 -21.46
CA THR A 9 7.67 33.99 -20.78
C THR A 9 7.28 32.85 -21.72
N ASP A 10 7.76 32.89 -22.96
CA ASP A 10 7.72 31.74 -23.86
C ASP A 10 9.16 31.35 -24.17
N GLU A 11 9.72 30.52 -23.30
CA GLU A 11 10.94 29.79 -23.61
C GLU A 11 10.60 28.81 -24.73
N VAL A 12 10.87 29.23 -25.97
CA VAL A 12 10.86 28.37 -27.14
C VAL A 12 11.99 27.36 -26.97
N LEU A 13 11.66 26.20 -26.38
CA LEU A 13 12.54 25.04 -26.30
C LEU A 13 12.90 24.62 -27.72
N ALA A 14 14.11 24.98 -28.14
CA ALA A 14 14.73 24.61 -29.40
C ALA A 14 15.16 23.13 -29.39
N ASP A 15 14.22 22.22 -29.15
CA ASP A 15 14.23 20.85 -29.65
C ASP A 15 12.89 20.20 -29.26
N GLY A 16 12.20 19.56 -30.19
CA GLY A 16 10.79 19.17 -30.11
C GLY A 16 10.42 18.06 -29.12
N LYS A 17 11.04 17.99 -27.94
CA LYS A 17 10.57 17.18 -26.82
C LYS A 17 9.85 18.09 -25.85
N ARG A 18 8.53 18.21 -26.01
CA ARG A 18 7.65 18.82 -25.02
C ARG A 18 7.86 18.07 -23.70
N GLU A 19 8.63 18.65 -22.79
CA GLU A 19 8.75 18.09 -21.45
C GLU A 19 7.33 17.93 -20.89
N PRO A 20 6.99 16.77 -20.31
CA PRO A 20 5.65 16.58 -19.78
C PRO A 20 5.38 17.68 -18.75
N GLU A 21 4.34 18.46 -19.01
CA GLU A 21 3.88 19.56 -18.17
C GLU A 21 3.83 19.10 -16.71
N LEU A 22 4.28 19.94 -15.79
CA LEU A 22 4.40 19.62 -14.36
C LEU A 22 3.11 18.98 -13.82
N ASP A 23 1.97 19.50 -14.25
CA ASP A 23 0.63 19.01 -13.92
C ASP A 23 0.44 17.55 -14.33
N THR A 24 0.87 17.16 -15.53
CA THR A 24 0.75 15.77 -16.02
C THR A 24 1.57 14.81 -15.14
N ARG A 25 2.78 15.23 -14.71
CA ARG A 25 3.62 14.42 -13.80
C ARG A 25 2.99 14.30 -12.42
N MET A 26 2.40 15.39 -11.92
CA MET A 26 1.71 15.42 -10.62
C MET A 26 0.47 14.51 -10.65
N PHE A 27 -0.40 14.65 -11.64
CA PHE A 27 -1.60 13.81 -11.77
C PHE A 27 -1.27 12.33 -11.92
N PHE A 28 -0.24 12.01 -12.72
CA PHE A 28 0.23 10.63 -12.83
C PHE A 28 0.72 10.07 -11.48
N GLY A 29 1.46 10.88 -10.70
CA GLY A 29 1.91 10.50 -9.38
C GLY A 29 0.77 10.26 -8.40
N CYS A 30 -0.21 11.16 -8.35
CA CYS A 30 -1.40 10.99 -7.52
C CYS A 30 -2.20 9.74 -7.92
N ALA A 31 -2.41 9.52 -9.22
CA ALA A 31 -3.12 8.34 -9.71
C ALA A 31 -2.41 7.04 -9.32
N LEU A 32 -1.08 6.98 -9.46
CA LEU A 32 -0.28 5.81 -9.09
C LEU A 32 -0.29 5.56 -7.58
N PHE A 33 -0.19 6.63 -6.78
CA PHE A 33 -0.31 6.55 -5.33
C PHE A 33 -1.67 5.97 -4.92
N THR A 34 -2.77 6.54 -5.45
CA THR A 34 -4.13 6.07 -5.16
C THR A 34 -4.33 4.63 -5.60
N LEU A 35 -3.82 4.26 -6.78
CA LEU A 35 -3.90 2.90 -7.29
C LEU A 35 -3.17 1.92 -6.36
N ALA A 36 -1.95 2.25 -5.92
CA ALA A 36 -1.20 1.44 -4.97
C ALA A 36 -1.97 1.24 -3.67
N CYS A 37 -2.57 2.31 -3.11
CA CYS A 37 -3.40 2.22 -1.91
C CYS A 37 -4.60 1.26 -2.07
N VAL A 38 -5.34 1.42 -3.18
CA VAL A 38 -6.55 0.64 -3.45
C VAL A 38 -6.21 -0.84 -3.67
N LEU A 39 -5.18 -1.12 -4.48
CA LEU A 39 -4.73 -2.49 -4.71
C LEU A 39 -4.27 -3.15 -3.41
N GLN A 40 -3.55 -2.41 -2.56
CA GLN A 40 -3.08 -2.93 -1.27
C GLN A 40 -4.23 -3.29 -0.33
N LEU A 41 -5.25 -2.42 -0.26
CA LEU A 41 -6.45 -2.68 0.51
C LEU A 41 -7.12 -3.98 0.07
N PHE A 42 -7.41 -4.13 -1.22
CA PHE A 42 -8.11 -5.31 -1.73
C PHE A 42 -7.28 -6.58 -1.61
N ALA A 43 -5.98 -6.51 -1.90
CA ALA A 43 -5.09 -7.67 -1.82
C ALA A 43 -5.03 -8.27 -0.42
N VAL A 44 -5.10 -7.43 0.61
CA VAL A 44 -5.05 -7.88 2.01
C VAL A 44 -6.44 -8.23 2.54
N VAL A 45 -7.47 -7.45 2.24
CA VAL A 45 -8.82 -7.66 2.82
C VAL A 45 -9.53 -8.87 2.19
N ILE A 46 -9.42 -9.08 0.88
CA ILE A 46 -10.19 -10.12 0.17
C ILE A 46 -9.91 -11.52 0.75
N PRO A 47 -8.66 -11.96 0.99
CA PRO A 47 -8.42 -13.29 1.54
C PRO A 47 -9.02 -13.50 2.93
N PHE A 48 -9.10 -12.45 3.76
CA PHE A 48 -9.75 -12.52 5.08
C PHE A 48 -11.28 -12.51 4.99
N LEU A 49 -11.86 -11.87 3.98
CA LEU A 49 -13.30 -11.97 3.71
C LEU A 49 -13.71 -13.35 3.19
N LEU A 50 -12.86 -14.02 2.42
CA LEU A 50 -13.16 -15.33 1.84
C LEU A 50 -12.93 -16.50 2.82
N ARG A 51 -12.23 -16.27 3.93
CA ARG A 51 -11.79 -17.31 4.87
C ARG A 51 -12.55 -17.22 6.20
N ASP A 52 -13.86 -17.42 6.18
CA ASP A 52 -14.66 -17.57 7.41
C ASP A 52 -14.85 -19.05 7.77
N PRO A 53 -14.74 -19.45 9.05
CA PRO A 53 -14.49 -18.61 10.22
C PRO A 53 -13.00 -18.48 10.61
N LEU A 54 -12.58 -17.26 11.00
CA LEU A 54 -11.21 -16.92 11.47
C LEU A 54 -10.95 -17.31 12.94
N MET A 55 -11.64 -18.32 13.48
CA MET A 55 -11.60 -18.62 14.93
C MET A 55 -10.40 -19.46 15.36
N THR A 56 -9.79 -20.20 14.43
CA THR A 56 -8.64 -21.07 14.70
C THR A 56 -7.34 -20.40 14.29
N MET A 57 -6.24 -20.72 15.00
CA MET A 57 -4.91 -20.21 14.66
C MET A 57 -4.51 -20.55 13.21
N ASP A 58 -4.81 -21.78 12.77
CA ASP A 58 -4.48 -22.24 11.41
C ASP A 58 -5.23 -21.46 10.33
N ALA A 59 -6.50 -21.10 10.58
CA ALA A 59 -7.28 -20.30 9.64
C ALA A 59 -6.70 -18.88 9.50
N VAL A 60 -6.33 -18.26 10.63
CA VAL A 60 -5.75 -16.91 10.64
C VAL A 60 -4.38 -16.89 9.97
N VAL A 61 -3.50 -17.83 10.31
CA VAL A 61 -2.15 -17.92 9.71
C VAL A 61 -2.25 -18.25 8.22
N GLY A 62 -3.17 -19.14 7.83
CA GLY A 62 -3.44 -19.45 6.43
C GLY A 62 -3.90 -18.22 5.64
N ALA A 63 -4.91 -17.49 6.14
CA ALA A 63 -5.39 -16.27 5.50
C ALA A 63 -4.30 -15.19 5.44
N ALA A 64 -3.56 -14.99 6.54
CA ALA A 64 -2.49 -14.03 6.65
C ALA A 64 -1.36 -14.31 5.66
N SER A 65 -0.96 -15.57 5.47
CA SER A 65 0.11 -15.94 4.53
C SER A 65 -0.24 -15.56 3.08
N VAL A 66 -1.49 -15.78 2.67
CA VAL A 66 -1.98 -15.43 1.33
C VAL A 66 -2.14 -13.92 1.20
N ALA A 67 -2.81 -13.28 2.16
CA ALA A 67 -3.06 -11.84 2.17
C ALA A 67 -1.77 -11.01 2.18
N PHE A 68 -0.87 -11.33 3.12
CA PHE A 68 0.39 -10.61 3.25
C PHE A 68 1.34 -10.95 2.11
N GLY A 69 1.37 -12.20 1.64
CA GLY A 69 2.14 -12.56 0.45
C GLY A 69 1.72 -11.75 -0.78
N ALA A 70 0.43 -11.69 -1.07
CA ALA A 70 -0.12 -10.90 -2.18
C ALA A 70 0.11 -9.41 -2.00
N GLY A 71 -0.14 -8.88 -0.79
CA GLY A 71 0.10 -7.48 -0.46
C GLY A 71 1.58 -7.08 -0.59
N LEU A 72 2.50 -7.87 -0.04
CA LEU A 72 3.94 -7.59 -0.14
C LEU A 72 4.41 -7.60 -1.60
N ALA A 73 3.94 -8.56 -2.40
CA ALA A 73 4.28 -8.67 -3.81
C ALA A 73 3.76 -7.47 -4.63
N LEU A 74 2.51 -7.06 -4.42
CA LEU A 74 1.93 -5.90 -5.10
C LEU A 74 2.63 -4.60 -4.71
N GLY A 75 2.90 -4.38 -3.42
CA GLY A 75 3.64 -3.20 -2.99
C GLY A 75 5.07 -3.19 -3.52
N ALA A 76 5.74 -4.35 -3.59
CA ALA A 76 7.05 -4.47 -4.21
C ALA A 76 7.01 -4.11 -5.69
N LEU A 77 6.01 -4.59 -6.44
CA LEU A 77 5.79 -4.23 -7.83
C LEU A 77 5.58 -2.71 -7.98
N MET A 78 4.75 -2.09 -7.13
CA MET A 78 4.51 -0.64 -7.16
C MET A 78 5.78 0.16 -6.86
N VAL A 79 6.62 -0.27 -5.91
CA VAL A 79 7.92 0.35 -5.63
C VAL A 79 8.86 0.22 -6.83
N LEU A 80 8.89 -0.95 -7.48
CA LEU A 80 9.76 -1.19 -8.64
C LEU A 80 9.32 -0.44 -9.89
N LEU A 81 8.03 -0.18 -10.06
CA LEU A 81 7.49 0.60 -11.18
C LEU A 81 7.48 2.11 -10.86
N GLY A 82 6.84 2.50 -9.76
CA GLY A 82 6.57 3.89 -9.35
C GLY A 82 7.62 4.59 -8.51
N GLY A 83 8.61 3.86 -8.00
CA GLY A 83 9.74 4.43 -7.25
C GLY A 83 9.26 4.98 -5.92
N PHE A 84 9.60 6.23 -5.64
CA PHE A 84 9.21 6.88 -4.39
C PHE A 84 7.70 7.01 -4.23
N ILE A 85 6.97 7.32 -5.31
CA ILE A 85 5.51 7.44 -5.29
C ILE A 85 4.88 6.07 -4.99
N GLY A 86 5.41 5.02 -5.62
CA GLY A 86 4.98 3.64 -5.37
C GLY A 86 5.26 3.17 -3.94
N LEU A 87 6.40 3.56 -3.37
CA LEU A 87 6.75 3.30 -1.97
C LEU A 87 5.76 3.95 -1.01
N LEU A 88 5.53 5.26 -1.16
CA LEU A 88 4.60 5.99 -0.29
C LEU A 88 3.17 5.47 -0.42
N GLY A 89 2.72 5.21 -1.64
CA GLY A 89 1.38 4.66 -1.88
C GLY A 89 1.20 3.27 -1.27
N SER A 90 2.23 2.41 -1.36
CA SER A 90 2.17 1.08 -0.77
C SER A 90 2.14 1.14 0.75
N ILE A 91 2.98 1.98 1.38
CA ILE A 91 3.00 2.17 2.84
C ILE A 91 1.69 2.78 3.34
N ALA A 92 1.17 3.81 2.67
CA ALA A 92 -0.12 4.38 3.04
C ALA A 92 -1.26 3.36 2.88
N GLY A 93 -1.18 2.54 1.82
CA GLY A 93 -2.13 1.48 1.50
C GLY A 93 -2.21 0.34 2.50
N THR A 94 -1.21 0.12 3.35
CA THR A 94 -1.27 -0.94 4.38
C THR A 94 -2.06 -0.53 5.61
N LEU A 95 -2.23 0.77 5.88
CA LEU A 95 -2.92 1.23 7.09
C LEU A 95 -4.40 0.83 7.12
N PRO A 96 -5.21 1.09 6.07
CA PRO A 96 -6.62 0.68 6.07
C PRO A 96 -6.85 -0.82 6.27
N PRO A 97 -6.18 -1.75 5.54
CA PRO A 97 -6.35 -3.18 5.79
C PRO A 97 -5.86 -3.60 7.17
N CYS A 98 -4.81 -2.98 7.73
CA CYS A 98 -4.37 -3.28 9.10
C CYS A 98 -5.40 -2.88 10.16
N VAL A 99 -6.05 -1.73 10.00
CA VAL A 99 -7.15 -1.31 10.89
C VAL A 99 -8.31 -2.30 10.78
N TYR A 100 -8.69 -2.69 9.55
CA TYR A 100 -9.71 -3.71 9.32
C TYR A 100 -9.36 -5.04 10.01
N LEU A 101 -8.14 -5.54 9.81
CA LEU A 101 -7.69 -6.80 10.41
C LEU A 101 -7.67 -6.74 11.93
N PHE A 102 -7.19 -5.64 12.50
CA PHE A 102 -7.19 -5.45 13.94
C PHE A 102 -8.61 -5.53 14.50
N LEU A 103 -9.55 -4.77 13.92
CA LEU A 103 -10.95 -4.78 14.37
C LEU A 103 -11.57 -6.17 14.22
N ARG A 104 -11.38 -6.82 13.06
CA ARG A 104 -11.90 -8.17 12.79
C ARG A 104 -11.32 -9.22 13.74
N LEU A 105 -10.01 -9.23 13.98
CA LEU A 105 -9.40 -10.22 14.89
C LEU A 105 -9.77 -9.95 16.36
N ARG A 106 -9.89 -8.67 16.75
CA ARG A 106 -10.30 -8.29 18.10
C ARG A 106 -11.74 -8.69 18.40
N GLU A 107 -12.65 -8.47 17.46
CA GLU A 107 -14.04 -8.93 17.59
C GLU A 107 -14.11 -10.45 17.80
N ALA A 108 -13.35 -11.22 17.02
CA ALA A 108 -13.24 -12.67 17.19
C ALA A 108 -12.65 -13.07 18.56
N ALA A 109 -11.57 -12.40 19.00
CA ALA A 109 -10.95 -12.65 20.31
C ALA A 109 -11.88 -12.33 21.49
N LEU A 110 -12.74 -11.31 21.36
CA LEU A 110 -13.74 -10.95 22.37
C LEU A 110 -14.98 -11.86 22.33
N GLY A 111 -15.04 -12.83 21.41
CA GLY A 111 -16.22 -13.67 21.22
C GLY A 111 -17.45 -12.90 20.74
N LEU A 112 -17.24 -11.74 20.11
CA LEU A 112 -18.34 -11.01 19.48
C LEU A 112 -18.78 -11.78 18.22
N PRO A 113 -20.10 -11.83 17.93
CA PRO A 113 -20.61 -12.60 16.82
C PRO A 113 -20.10 -12.03 15.49
N GLN A 114 -19.35 -12.84 14.75
CA GLN A 114 -18.91 -12.54 13.38
C GLN A 114 -19.77 -13.23 12.31
N GLY A 115 -21.01 -13.56 12.67
CA GLY A 115 -21.93 -14.37 11.87
C GLY A 115 -23.00 -14.99 12.78
N GLU A 116 -23.45 -16.21 12.45
CA GLU A 116 -24.59 -16.85 13.13
C GLU A 116 -24.28 -17.47 14.50
N ARG A 117 -23.01 -17.63 14.90
CA ARG A 117 -22.63 -18.30 16.16
C ARG A 117 -21.57 -17.54 16.94
N ILE A 118 -21.74 -17.50 18.26
CA ILE A 118 -20.75 -17.03 19.23
C ILE A 118 -19.81 -18.21 19.51
N VAL A 119 -18.59 -18.12 19.00
CA VAL A 119 -17.50 -19.06 19.33
C VAL A 119 -16.31 -18.19 19.73
N GLN A 120 -15.73 -18.45 20.90
CA GLN A 120 -14.51 -17.75 21.32
C GLN A 120 -13.34 -18.20 20.43
N ALA A 121 -12.54 -17.24 19.98
CA ALA A 121 -11.33 -17.55 19.23
C ALA A 121 -10.30 -18.26 20.11
N GLU A 122 -9.45 -19.09 19.50
CA GLU A 122 -8.35 -19.79 20.17
C GLU A 122 -7.22 -18.86 20.65
N TYR A 123 -7.28 -17.58 20.27
CA TYR A 123 -6.20 -16.61 20.43
C TYR A 123 -6.61 -15.38 21.22
N THR A 124 -5.61 -14.74 21.84
CA THR A 124 -5.80 -13.56 22.68
C THR A 124 -5.86 -12.27 21.87
N GLU A 125 -6.38 -11.20 22.49
CA GLU A 125 -6.39 -9.85 21.90
C GLU A 125 -4.98 -9.33 21.54
N ALA A 126 -3.94 -9.77 22.26
CA ALA A 126 -2.56 -9.44 21.93
C ALA A 126 -2.16 -9.91 20.52
N PHE A 127 -2.69 -11.06 20.08
CA PHE A 127 -2.42 -11.58 18.74
C PHE A 127 -3.09 -10.72 17.64
N ALA A 128 -4.25 -10.14 17.93
CA ALA A 128 -4.94 -9.22 17.03
C ALA A 128 -4.12 -7.95 16.74
N TRP A 129 -3.27 -7.52 17.68
CA TRP A 129 -2.31 -6.42 17.49
C TRP A 129 -1.03 -6.86 16.79
N LEU A 130 -0.52 -8.04 17.12
CA LEU A 130 0.76 -8.52 16.63
C LEU A 130 0.74 -8.72 15.11
N LEU A 131 -0.34 -9.28 14.57
CA LEU A 131 -0.43 -9.63 13.15
C LEU A 131 -0.40 -8.40 12.21
N PRO A 132 -1.23 -7.35 12.39
CA PRO A 132 -1.16 -6.14 11.58
C PRO A 132 0.15 -5.36 11.77
N LEU A 133 0.72 -5.38 12.98
CA LEU A 133 1.96 -4.67 13.29
C LEU A 133 3.16 -5.32 12.58
N LEU A 134 3.26 -6.66 12.62
CA LEU A 134 4.28 -7.39 11.87
C LEU A 134 4.18 -7.14 10.38
N TYR A 135 2.97 -7.09 9.83
CA TYR A 135 2.77 -6.79 8.42
C TYR A 135 3.19 -5.36 8.07
N CYS A 136 2.76 -4.34 8.83
CA CYS A 136 3.18 -2.95 8.61
C CYS A 136 4.70 -2.78 8.65
N VAL A 137 5.34 -3.32 9.70
CA VAL A 137 6.80 -3.21 9.87
C VAL A 137 7.54 -3.98 8.78
N GLY A 138 7.13 -5.23 8.51
CA GLY A 138 7.73 -6.06 7.47
C GLY A 138 7.61 -5.43 6.08
N ALA A 139 6.43 -4.89 5.75
CA ALA A 139 6.17 -4.21 4.48
C ALA A 139 7.00 -2.93 4.35
N ALA A 140 7.01 -2.07 5.38
CA ALA A 140 7.79 -0.84 5.36
C ALA A 140 9.29 -1.12 5.20
N LEU A 141 9.84 -2.10 5.92
CA LEU A 141 11.24 -2.51 5.81
C LEU A 141 11.56 -3.07 4.41
N LEU A 142 10.75 -4.03 3.94
CA LEU A 142 10.96 -4.68 2.64
C LEU A 142 10.94 -3.65 1.50
N TRP A 143 9.93 -2.80 1.45
CA TRP A 143 9.76 -1.84 0.36
C TRP A 143 10.79 -0.72 0.42
N SER A 144 11.16 -0.26 1.62
CA SER A 144 12.24 0.73 1.77
C SER A 144 13.58 0.17 1.31
N LEU A 145 13.87 -1.11 1.61
CA LEU A 145 15.05 -1.80 1.12
C LEU A 145 15.04 -1.95 -0.40
N LEU A 146 13.92 -2.39 -0.97
CA LEU A 146 13.76 -2.51 -2.42
C LEU A 146 13.93 -1.17 -3.13
N PHE A 147 13.37 -0.10 -2.58
CA PHE A 147 13.55 1.25 -3.10
C PHE A 147 15.02 1.67 -3.07
N ALA A 148 15.73 1.46 -1.94
CA ALA A 148 17.15 1.78 -1.82
C ALA A 148 18.03 0.98 -2.81
N VAL A 149 17.72 -0.30 -3.02
CA VAL A 149 18.42 -1.14 -4.01
C VAL A 149 18.15 -0.63 -5.43
N ARG A 150 16.90 -0.33 -5.76
CA ARG A 150 16.51 0.22 -7.06
C ARG A 150 17.24 1.54 -7.35
N GLU A 151 17.26 2.47 -6.40
CA GLU A 151 17.95 3.76 -6.55
C GLU A 151 19.45 3.57 -6.80
N ARG A 152 20.11 2.70 -6.03
CA ARG A 152 21.53 2.37 -6.24
C ARG A 152 21.81 1.77 -7.63
N LEU A 153 20.94 0.88 -8.10
CA LEU A 153 21.08 0.27 -9.43
C LEU A 153 20.85 1.27 -10.56
N THR A 154 19.91 2.19 -10.38
CA THR A 154 19.62 3.25 -11.36
C THR A 154 20.75 4.27 -11.42
N ALA A 155 21.30 4.66 -10.26
CA ALA A 155 22.45 5.56 -10.17
C ALA A 155 23.72 5.00 -10.81
N ARG A 156 23.95 3.68 -10.74
CA ARG A 156 25.09 3.02 -11.41
C ARG A 156 24.95 2.91 -12.94
N ARG A 157 23.75 3.06 -13.48
CA ARG A 157 23.46 2.95 -14.92
C ARG A 157 23.48 4.30 -15.65
N ARG A 158 23.50 5.41 -14.90
CA ARG A 158 23.68 6.77 -15.43
C ARG A 158 25.15 7.15 -15.35
#